data_AF-A0A662RF88-F1
#
_entry.id   AF-A0A662RF88-F1
#
_cell.length_a   1.000
_cell.length_b   1.000
_cell.length_c   1.000
_cell.angle_alpha   90.00
_cell.angle_beta   90.00
_cell.angle_gamma   90.00
#
_symmetry.space_group_name_H-M   'P 1'
#
loop_
_entity.id
_entity.type
_entity.pdbx_description
1 polymer ?
#
loop_
_entity_poly.entity_id
_entity_poly.type
_entity_poly.pdbx_seq_one_letter_code
_entity_poly.pdbx_strand_id
1 'polypeptide(L)'
;MSQWKETLERIGLALGISMLLGMLLLQGFRPAVANGVGVLLGPLTTILPIHITLFVMAAITGLYASLIQKYTIDWELMRTFSEKMKGFQKEYREAQLAENKQKLKKLDEKRAAMMGDQGKMMKQQFKPMAYISIISLPLFFWAYAYVGNHPDFTIVFPFWGVKSLVEPAFLGIQYWIVWYMICSLPVSQVIRKALDIGGA
;
A
#
# COMPACT_ATOMS: atom_id res chain seq x y z
N MET A 1 9.67 22.75 6.70
CA MET A 1 8.71 21.63 6.68
C MET A 1 8.66 21.04 8.08
N SER A 2 7.50 21.06 8.74
CA SER A 2 7.38 20.96 10.20
C SER A 2 7.88 19.64 10.77
N GLN A 3 8.68 19.72 11.84
CA GLN A 3 9.22 18.55 12.57
C GLN A 3 8.15 17.54 12.98
N TRP A 4 6.91 18.01 13.18
CA TRP A 4 5.74 17.19 13.46
C TRP A 4 5.45 16.12 12.39
N LYS A 5 5.65 16.41 11.10
CA LYS A 5 5.43 15.42 10.03
C LYS A 5 6.46 14.29 10.09
N GLU A 6 7.71 14.64 10.39
CA GLU A 6 8.80 13.66 10.52
C GLU A 6 8.65 12.82 11.81
N THR A 7 8.18 13.44 12.90
CA THR A 7 7.83 12.74 14.13
C THR A 7 6.66 11.78 13.92
N LEU A 8 5.62 12.19 13.20
CA LEU A 8 4.49 11.31 12.84
C LEU A 8 4.90 10.13 11.95
N GLU A 9 5.83 10.33 11.02
CA GLU A 9 6.38 9.26 10.18
C GLU A 9 7.16 8.23 10.99
N ARG A 10 8.03 8.69 11.90
CA ARG A 10 8.78 7.81 12.82
C ARG A 10 7.86 7.08 13.78
N ILE A 11 6.84 7.78 14.30
CA ILE A 11 5.79 7.18 15.14
C ILE A 11 5.00 6.16 14.34
N GLY A 12 4.65 6.41 13.08
CA GLY A 12 3.89 5.47 12.26
C GLY A 12 4.66 4.20 11.93
N LEU A 13 5.95 4.32 11.60
CA LEU A 13 6.84 3.16 11.43
C LEU A 13 7.06 2.41 12.74
N ALA A 14 7.32 3.14 13.84
CA ALA A 14 7.48 2.55 15.15
C ALA A 14 6.19 1.86 15.63
N LEU A 15 5.02 2.44 15.36
CA LEU A 15 3.71 1.86 15.67
C LEU A 15 3.43 0.64 14.81
N GLY A 16 3.71 0.68 13.51
CA GLY A 16 3.54 -0.48 12.63
C GLY A 16 4.43 -1.65 13.05
N ILE A 17 5.70 -1.38 13.34
CA ILE A 17 6.64 -2.40 13.85
C ILE A 17 6.24 -2.86 15.25
N SER A 18 5.85 -1.95 16.14
CA SER A 18 5.38 -2.27 17.49
C SER A 18 4.07 -3.06 17.46
N MET A 19 3.18 -2.82 16.50
CA MET A 19 1.98 -3.62 16.26
C MET A 19 2.34 -5.02 15.79
N LEU A 20 3.23 -5.15 14.81
CA LEU A 20 3.69 -6.44 14.31
C LEU A 20 4.41 -7.25 15.39
N LEU A 21 5.31 -6.61 16.13
CA LEU A 21 6.03 -7.23 17.25
C LEU A 21 5.09 -7.52 18.42
N GLY A 22 4.16 -6.62 18.74
CA GLY A 22 3.12 -6.83 19.75
C GLY A 22 2.24 -8.01 19.39
N MET A 23 1.85 -8.15 18.12
CA MET A 23 1.13 -9.32 17.64
C MET A 23 2.00 -10.59 17.71
N LEU A 24 3.30 -10.53 17.41
CA LEU A 24 4.17 -11.72 17.44
C LEU A 24 4.53 -12.16 18.87
N LEU A 25 4.79 -11.21 19.78
CA LEU A 25 5.35 -11.44 21.11
C LEU A 25 4.28 -11.47 22.21
N LEU A 26 3.21 -10.69 22.09
CA LEU A 26 2.16 -10.59 23.11
C LEU A 26 0.95 -11.42 22.69
N GLN A 27 0.77 -12.59 23.31
CA GLN A 27 -0.35 -13.49 23.01
C GLN A 27 -1.73 -12.83 23.23
N GLY A 28 -1.86 -11.88 24.17
CA GLY A 28 -3.10 -11.14 24.44
C GLY A 28 -3.37 -9.96 23.50
N PHE A 29 -2.39 -9.50 22.73
CA PHE A 29 -2.57 -8.36 21.83
C PHE A 29 -3.35 -8.73 20.57
N ARG A 30 -3.16 -9.97 20.07
CA ARG A 30 -3.90 -10.54 18.94
C ARG A 30 -5.43 -10.51 19.13
N PRO A 31 -5.99 -11.10 20.21
CA PRO A 31 -7.43 -11.08 20.42
C PRO A 31 -7.95 -9.68 20.75
N ALA A 32 -7.17 -8.81 21.39
CA ALA A 32 -7.58 -7.43 21.65
C ALA A 32 -7.80 -6.63 20.36
N VAL A 33 -6.85 -6.70 19.42
CA VAL A 33 -6.97 -6.05 18.10
C VAL A 33 -8.11 -6.67 17.28
N ALA A 34 -8.21 -8.00 17.29
CA ALA A 34 -9.30 -8.70 16.59
C ALA A 34 -10.67 -8.31 17.16
N ASN A 35 -10.82 -8.17 18.48
CA ASN A 35 -12.07 -7.72 19.08
C ASN A 35 -12.38 -6.26 18.72
N GLY A 36 -11.38 -5.37 18.75
CA GLY A 36 -11.56 -3.96 18.37
C GLY A 36 -12.06 -3.78 16.94
N VAL A 37 -11.43 -4.47 15.98
CA VAL A 37 -11.89 -4.48 14.57
C VAL A 37 -13.21 -5.24 14.42
N GLY A 38 -13.39 -6.32 15.18
CA GLY A 38 -14.59 -7.15 15.18
C GLY A 38 -15.85 -6.42 15.63
N VAL A 39 -15.75 -5.36 16.46
CA VAL A 39 -16.91 -4.51 16.77
C VAL A 39 -17.45 -3.80 15.52
N LEU A 40 -16.57 -3.42 14.59
CA LEU A 40 -16.94 -2.74 13.35
C LEU A 40 -17.34 -3.73 12.24
N LEU A 41 -16.55 -4.79 12.05
CA LEU A 41 -16.73 -5.73 10.94
C LEU A 41 -17.54 -6.97 11.29
N GLY A 42 -17.67 -7.32 12.57
CA GLY A 42 -18.41 -8.49 13.04
C GLY A 42 -19.91 -8.45 12.73
N PRO A 43 -20.63 -7.33 12.95
CA PRO A 43 -22.02 -7.21 12.50
C PRO A 43 -22.17 -7.33 10.98
N LEU A 44 -21.12 -6.99 10.23
CA LEU A 44 -21.13 -7.08 8.78
C LEU A 44 -21.02 -8.54 8.31
N THR A 45 -20.22 -9.37 8.99
CA THR A 45 -20.05 -10.79 8.64
C THR A 45 -21.24 -11.67 9.01
N THR A 46 -22.14 -11.22 9.90
CA THR A 46 -23.38 -11.95 10.19
C THR A 46 -24.47 -11.71 9.16
N ILE A 47 -24.43 -10.58 8.46
CA ILE A 47 -25.42 -10.19 7.45
C ILE A 47 -24.95 -10.50 6.03
N LEU A 48 -23.64 -10.33 5.77
CA LEU A 48 -23.05 -10.50 4.45
C LEU A 48 -22.12 -11.73 4.41
N PRO A 49 -22.11 -12.45 3.27
CA PRO A 49 -21.10 -13.46 3.02
C PRO A 49 -19.69 -12.90 3.16
N ILE A 50 -18.76 -13.72 3.66
CA ILE A 50 -17.37 -13.29 3.91
C ILE A 50 -16.69 -12.67 2.68
N HIS A 51 -17.00 -13.15 1.47
CA HIS A 51 -16.41 -12.62 0.24
C HIS A 51 -16.85 -11.17 -0.05
N ILE A 52 -18.08 -10.80 0.32
CA ILE A 52 -18.58 -9.42 0.24
C ILE A 52 -17.97 -8.58 1.35
N THR A 53 -17.84 -9.12 2.56
CA THR A 53 -17.19 -8.40 3.67
C THR A 53 -15.72 -8.07 3.36
N LEU A 54 -14.99 -9.00 2.75
CA LEU A 54 -13.62 -8.76 2.26
C LEU A 54 -13.59 -7.70 1.14
N PHE A 55 -14.59 -7.67 0.26
CA PHE A 55 -14.73 -6.63 -0.76
C PHE A 55 -14.99 -5.25 -0.13
N VAL A 56 -15.91 -5.14 0.84
CA VAL A 56 -16.17 -3.89 1.57
C VAL A 56 -14.93 -3.42 2.31
N MET A 57 -14.21 -4.33 2.97
CA MET A 57 -12.93 -4.04 3.63
C MET A 57 -11.90 -3.52 2.62
N ALA A 58 -11.79 -4.13 1.45
CA ALA A 58 -10.92 -3.67 0.37
C ALA A 58 -11.33 -2.28 -0.14
N ALA A 59 -12.62 -2.01 -0.23
CA ALA A 59 -13.14 -0.71 -0.66
C ALA A 59 -12.85 0.40 0.34
N ILE A 60 -13.12 0.16 1.63
CA ILE A 60 -12.78 1.08 2.72
C ILE A 60 -11.26 1.32 2.74
N THR A 61 -10.48 0.24 2.58
CA THR A 61 -9.02 0.33 2.53
C THR A 61 -8.51 1.14 1.36
N GLY A 62 -9.03 0.91 0.15
CA GLY A 62 -8.73 1.74 -1.01
C GLY A 62 -9.11 3.21 -0.79
N LEU A 63 -10.23 3.47 -0.10
CA LEU A 63 -10.75 4.81 0.16
C LEU A 63 -9.81 5.61 1.07
N TYR A 64 -9.56 5.13 2.30
CA TYR A 64 -8.68 5.86 3.20
C TYR A 64 -7.23 5.87 2.69
N ALA A 65 -6.76 4.79 2.04
CA ALA A 65 -5.42 4.76 1.48
C ALA A 65 -5.25 5.82 0.39
N SER A 66 -6.24 5.99 -0.48
CA SER A 66 -6.22 7.03 -1.49
C SER A 66 -6.27 8.42 -0.85
N LEU A 67 -7.16 8.65 0.12
CA LEU A 67 -7.23 9.94 0.83
C LEU A 67 -5.89 10.29 1.50
N ILE A 68 -5.30 9.35 2.24
CA ILE A 68 -4.00 9.54 2.89
C ILE A 68 -2.94 9.87 1.84
N GLN A 69 -2.89 9.13 0.72
CA GLN A 69 -1.98 9.40 -0.38
C GLN A 69 -2.17 10.82 -0.93
N LYS A 70 -3.42 11.25 -1.16
CA LYS A 70 -3.74 12.59 -1.67
C LYS A 70 -3.16 13.69 -0.78
N TYR A 71 -3.41 13.60 0.52
CA TYR A 71 -3.06 14.66 1.47
C TYR A 71 -1.60 14.63 1.92
N THR A 72 -0.93 13.49 1.76
CA THR A 72 0.41 13.28 2.29
C THR A 72 1.50 13.45 1.22
N ILE A 73 1.19 13.10 -0.04
CA ILE A 73 2.14 13.20 -1.16
C ILE A 73 2.15 14.62 -1.72
N ASP A 74 3.35 15.17 -1.89
CA ASP A 74 3.58 16.38 -2.66
C ASP A 74 3.59 16.07 -4.17
N TRP A 75 2.45 16.29 -4.82
CA TRP A 75 2.26 16.01 -6.24
C TRP A 75 3.00 16.98 -7.16
N GLU A 76 3.22 18.22 -6.73
CA GLU A 76 3.97 19.23 -7.49
C GLU A 76 5.46 18.85 -7.54
N LEU A 77 6.01 18.43 -6.40
CA LEU A 77 7.37 17.91 -6.32
C LEU A 77 7.55 16.66 -7.21
N MET A 78 6.60 15.72 -7.15
CA MET A 78 6.59 14.53 -8.01
C MET A 78 6.58 14.89 -9.50
N ARG A 79 5.74 15.86 -9.90
CA ARG A 79 5.64 16.31 -11.29
C ARG A 79 6.93 16.97 -11.76
N THR A 80 7.44 17.93 -10.98
CA THR A 80 8.69 18.64 -11.29
C THR A 80 9.88 17.67 -11.40
N PHE A 81 9.96 16.68 -10.51
CA PHE A 81 10.98 15.65 -10.57
C PHE A 81 10.82 14.76 -11.81
N SER A 82 9.59 14.37 -12.16
CA SER A 82 9.30 13.58 -13.37
C SER A 82 9.71 14.33 -14.63
N GLU A 83 9.42 15.63 -14.72
CA GLU A 83 9.81 16.48 -15.85
C GLU A 83 11.33 16.63 -15.95
N LYS A 84 12.03 16.89 -14.84
CA LYS A 84 13.50 16.92 -14.80
C LYS A 84 14.12 15.59 -15.24
N MET A 85 13.57 14.47 -14.79
CA MET A 85 14.05 13.14 -15.15
C MET A 85 13.85 12.86 -16.64
N LYS A 86 12.70 13.23 -17.21
CA LYS A 86 12.45 13.12 -18.67
C LYS A 86 13.43 13.97 -19.47
N GLY A 87 13.70 15.20 -19.04
CA GLY A 87 14.70 16.09 -19.66
C GLY A 87 16.11 15.48 -19.62
N PHE A 88 16.53 14.99 -18.44
CA PHE A 88 17.81 14.32 -18.28
C PHE A 88 17.95 13.08 -19.16
N GLN A 89 16.94 12.21 -19.22
CA GLN A 89 16.98 11.02 -20.06
C GLN A 89 17.15 11.35 -21.55
N LYS A 90 16.53 12.43 -22.03
CA LYS A 90 16.71 12.92 -23.41
C LYS A 90 18.15 13.40 -23.63
N GLU A 91 18.66 14.31 -22.79
CA GLU A 91 20.03 14.81 -22.89
C GLU A 91 21.08 13.69 -22.83
N TYR A 92 20.85 12.71 -21.95
CA TYR A 92 21.73 11.55 -21.79
C TYR A 92 21.75 10.66 -23.03
N ARG A 93 20.58 10.41 -23.63
CA ARG A 93 20.47 9.64 -24.88
C ARG A 93 21.15 10.36 -26.05
N GLU A 94 20.96 11.68 -26.18
CA GLU A 94 21.61 12.48 -27.22
C GLU A 94 23.14 12.51 -27.05
N ALA A 95 23.63 12.65 -25.82
CA ALA A 95 25.06 12.64 -25.54
C ALA A 95 25.70 11.27 -25.79
N GLN A 96 24.97 10.16 -25.54
CA GLN A 96 25.40 8.82 -25.90
C GLN A 96 25.48 8.62 -27.42
N LEU A 97 24.45 9.02 -28.16
CA LEU A 97 24.40 8.91 -29.62
C LEU A 97 25.48 9.75 -30.30
N ALA A 98 25.81 10.91 -29.73
CA ALA A 98 26.87 11.78 -30.23
C ALA A 98 28.28 11.38 -29.74
N GLU A 99 28.42 10.26 -29.02
CA GLU A 99 29.67 9.75 -28.41
C GLU A 99 30.47 10.81 -27.63
N ASN A 100 29.77 11.81 -27.08
CA ASN A 100 30.43 12.96 -26.47
C ASN A 100 30.84 12.66 -25.03
N LYS A 101 32.05 12.11 -24.86
CA LYS A 101 32.63 11.72 -23.57
C LYS A 101 32.68 12.85 -22.53
N GLN A 102 32.87 14.11 -22.97
CA GLN A 102 32.88 15.26 -22.05
C GLN A 102 31.48 15.59 -21.52
N LYS A 103 30.47 15.57 -22.40
CA LYS A 103 29.07 15.77 -21.99
C LYS A 103 28.57 14.61 -21.11
N LEU A 104 28.96 13.37 -21.40
CA LEU A 104 28.61 12.21 -20.59
C LEU A 104 29.15 12.33 -19.16
N LYS A 105 30.42 12.72 -18.98
CA LYS A 105 30.98 12.98 -17.63
C LYS A 105 30.18 14.03 -16.85
N LYS A 106 29.82 15.15 -17.49
CA LYS A 106 28.98 16.20 -16.86
C LYS A 106 27.58 15.69 -16.50
N LEU A 107 27.01 14.81 -17.31
CA LEU A 107 25.70 14.23 -17.05
C LEU A 107 25.75 13.17 -15.94
N ASP A 108 26.86 12.44 -15.78
CA ASP A 108 27.04 11.51 -14.66
C ASP A 108 27.13 12.25 -13.32
N GLU A 109 27.80 13.41 -13.27
CA GLU A 109 27.78 14.28 -12.08
C GLU A 109 26.35 14.78 -11.76
N LYS A 110 25.60 15.20 -12.78
CA LYS A 110 24.17 15.56 -12.61
C LYS A 110 23.33 14.36 -12.13
N ARG A 111 23.62 13.15 -12.61
CA ARG A 111 22.97 11.89 -12.16
C ARG A 111 23.19 11.67 -10.67
N ALA A 112 24.42 11.84 -10.19
CA ALA A 112 24.74 11.74 -8.77
C ALA A 112 23.98 12.80 -7.95
N ALA A 113 23.89 14.04 -8.43
CA ALA A 113 23.08 15.08 -7.78
C ALA A 113 21.59 14.72 -7.72
N MET A 114 21.03 14.13 -8.79
CA MET A 114 19.63 13.68 -8.83
C MET A 114 19.33 12.47 -7.93
N MET A 115 20.32 11.66 -7.54
CA MET A 115 20.11 10.58 -6.55
C MET A 115 19.67 11.14 -5.20
N GLY A 116 20.18 12.33 -4.81
CA GLY A 116 19.72 13.01 -3.59
C GLY A 116 18.24 13.39 -3.65
N ASP A 117 17.77 13.80 -4.83
CA ASP A 117 16.36 14.10 -5.07
C ASP A 117 15.50 12.83 -5.17
N GLN A 118 16.05 11.71 -5.67
CA GLN A 118 15.39 10.40 -5.60
C GLN A 118 15.10 9.99 -4.14
N GLY A 119 16.02 10.28 -3.21
CA GLY A 119 15.80 10.06 -1.78
C GLY A 119 14.60 10.85 -1.23
N LYS A 120 14.41 12.09 -1.68
CA LYS A 120 13.21 12.89 -1.32
C LYS A 120 11.94 12.26 -1.89
N MET A 121 11.99 11.71 -3.10
CA MET A 121 10.85 11.04 -3.71
C MET A 121 10.49 9.73 -3.04
N MET A 122 11.50 8.96 -2.67
CA MET A 122 11.35 7.77 -1.87
C MET A 122 10.67 8.10 -0.54
N LYS A 123 11.08 9.17 0.16
CA LYS A 123 10.38 9.66 1.35
C LYS A 123 8.92 9.96 1.06
N GLN A 124 8.60 10.71 0.01
CA GLN A 124 7.21 11.04 -0.36
C GLN A 124 6.33 9.78 -0.56
N GLN A 125 6.90 8.67 -1.05
CA GLN A 125 6.18 7.40 -1.19
C GLN A 125 6.08 6.60 0.12
N PHE A 126 7.08 6.69 1.00
CA PHE A 126 7.03 6.01 2.30
C PHE A 126 6.08 6.64 3.30
N LYS A 127 5.90 7.97 3.24
CA LYS A 127 4.96 8.68 4.12
C LYS A 127 3.56 8.05 4.13
N PRO A 128 2.85 7.94 2.99
CA PRO A 128 1.51 7.37 3.00
C PRO A 128 1.51 5.90 3.44
N MET A 129 2.53 5.11 3.09
CA MET A 129 2.63 3.71 3.51
C MET A 129 2.65 3.56 5.04
N ALA A 130 3.38 4.42 5.75
CA ALA A 130 3.45 4.39 7.20
C ALA A 130 2.10 4.72 7.86
N TYR A 131 1.33 5.67 7.33
CA TYR A 131 0.01 5.98 7.87
C TYR A 131 -1.03 4.91 7.52
N ILE A 132 -0.99 4.39 6.29
CA ILE A 132 -1.88 3.33 5.82
C ILE A 132 -1.69 2.08 6.69
N SER A 133 -0.44 1.69 6.98
CA SER A 133 -0.15 0.46 7.72
C SER A 133 -0.72 0.45 9.14
N ILE A 134 -0.78 1.59 9.83
CA ILE A 134 -1.37 1.70 11.18
C ILE A 134 -2.84 1.26 11.20
N ILE A 135 -3.57 1.53 10.11
CA ILE A 135 -5.00 1.21 9.97
C ILE A 135 -5.19 -0.14 9.26
N SER A 136 -4.38 -0.42 8.24
CA SER A 136 -4.46 -1.65 7.46
C SER A 136 -4.05 -2.88 8.27
N LEU A 137 -2.98 -2.81 9.07
CA LEU A 137 -2.47 -3.96 9.82
C LEU A 137 -3.53 -4.57 10.77
N PRO A 138 -4.24 -3.78 11.61
CA PRO A 138 -5.35 -4.31 12.41
C PRO A 138 -6.42 -5.02 11.57
N LEU A 139 -6.83 -4.41 10.45
CA LEU A 139 -7.87 -4.93 9.57
C LEU A 139 -7.47 -6.28 8.95
N PHE A 140 -6.26 -6.34 8.38
CA PHE A 140 -5.74 -7.57 7.79
C PHE A 140 -5.56 -8.68 8.84
N PHE A 141 -5.09 -8.32 10.03
CA PHE A 141 -4.92 -9.30 11.10
C PHE A 141 -6.25 -9.88 11.58
N TRP A 142 -7.27 -9.02 11.73
CA TRP A 142 -8.62 -9.47 12.02
C TRP A 142 -9.15 -10.39 10.93
N ALA A 143 -9.00 -10.02 9.65
CA ALA A 143 -9.44 -10.84 8.53
C ALA A 143 -8.75 -12.21 8.53
N TYR A 144 -7.44 -12.24 8.76
CA TYR A 144 -6.66 -13.48 8.89
C TYR A 144 -7.18 -14.36 10.02
N ALA A 145 -7.39 -13.80 11.21
CA ALA A 145 -7.91 -14.54 12.36
C ALA A 145 -9.35 -15.03 12.13
N TYR A 146 -10.20 -14.19 11.56
CA TYR A 146 -11.60 -14.51 11.30
C TYR A 146 -11.74 -15.63 10.27
N VAL A 147 -11.03 -15.53 9.15
CA VAL A 147 -10.99 -16.56 8.10
C VAL A 147 -10.34 -17.84 8.63
N GLY A 148 -9.27 -17.73 9.44
CA GLY A 148 -8.63 -18.89 10.07
C GLY A 148 -9.53 -19.66 11.02
N ASN A 149 -10.45 -18.97 11.71
CA ASN A 149 -11.44 -19.59 12.60
C ASN A 149 -12.65 -20.19 11.86
N HIS A 150 -12.79 -19.95 10.56
CA HIS A 150 -13.91 -20.41 9.72
C HIS A 150 -13.38 -21.09 8.45
N PRO A 151 -12.81 -22.30 8.58
CA PRO A 151 -12.21 -23.01 7.44
C PRO A 151 -13.24 -23.47 6.40
N ASP A 152 -14.52 -23.46 6.76
CA ASP A 152 -15.68 -23.76 5.91
C ASP A 152 -15.94 -22.70 4.83
N PHE A 153 -15.37 -21.51 4.97
CA PHE A 153 -15.53 -20.46 3.99
C PHE A 153 -14.87 -20.80 2.64
N THR A 154 -15.71 -20.84 1.61
CA THR A 154 -15.31 -21.12 0.23
C THR A 154 -15.77 -20.04 -0.73
N ILE A 155 -15.02 -19.85 -1.82
CA ILE A 155 -15.36 -18.97 -2.93
C ILE A 155 -15.21 -19.73 -4.24
N VAL A 156 -16.12 -19.47 -5.19
CA VAL A 156 -16.01 -19.96 -6.57
C VAL A 156 -15.19 -18.95 -7.38
N PHE A 157 -13.96 -19.34 -7.74
CA PHE A 157 -13.12 -18.55 -8.63
C PHE A 157 -13.40 -18.93 -10.09
N PRO A 158 -13.40 -17.95 -11.02
CA PRO A 158 -13.77 -18.18 -12.42
C PRO A 158 -12.86 -19.17 -13.16
N PHE A 159 -11.59 -19.29 -12.78
CA PHE A 159 -10.62 -20.20 -13.43
C PHE A 159 -10.18 -21.38 -12.57
N TRP A 160 -10.44 -21.34 -11.25
CA TRP A 160 -9.92 -22.32 -10.28
C TRP A 160 -11.00 -23.12 -9.55
N GLY A 161 -12.28 -22.82 -9.81
CA GLY A 161 -13.40 -23.49 -9.18
C GLY A 161 -13.56 -23.12 -7.70
N VAL A 162 -14.18 -24.01 -6.92
CA VAL A 162 -14.41 -23.83 -5.49
C VAL A 162 -13.10 -23.95 -4.72
N LYS A 163 -12.72 -22.92 -3.98
CA LYS A 163 -11.52 -22.90 -3.14
C LYS A 163 -11.83 -22.45 -1.72
N SER A 164 -11.20 -23.09 -0.73
CA SER A 164 -11.27 -22.64 0.66
C SER A 164 -10.42 -21.40 0.84
N LEU A 165 -10.91 -20.43 1.61
CA LEU A 165 -10.21 -19.19 1.86
C LEU A 165 -8.90 -19.35 2.65
N VAL A 166 -8.79 -20.43 3.44
CA VAL A 166 -7.61 -20.75 4.26
C VAL A 166 -6.54 -21.53 3.47
N GLU A 167 -6.95 -22.17 2.36
CA GLU A 167 -6.05 -22.96 1.52
C GLU A 167 -4.93 -22.06 0.93
N PRO A 168 -3.68 -22.55 0.86
CA PRO A 168 -2.61 -21.84 0.18
C PRO A 168 -2.86 -21.82 -1.34
N ALA A 169 -2.78 -20.64 -1.92
CA ALA A 169 -2.80 -20.39 -3.35
C ALA A 169 -1.36 -20.33 -3.92
N PHE A 170 -1.20 -19.69 -5.09
CA PHE A 170 0.10 -19.47 -5.72
C PHE A 170 1.03 -18.63 -4.82
N LEU A 171 2.32 -18.99 -4.72
CA LEU A 171 3.33 -18.34 -3.84
C LEU A 171 3.11 -18.52 -2.33
N GLY A 172 2.27 -19.48 -1.90
CA GLY A 172 2.07 -19.78 -0.47
C GLY A 172 1.21 -18.75 0.28
N ILE A 173 0.62 -17.77 -0.41
CA ILE A 173 -0.38 -16.86 0.15
C ILE A 173 -1.76 -17.51 0.15
N GLN A 174 -2.60 -17.23 1.14
CA GLN A 174 -3.93 -17.84 1.24
C GLN A 174 -4.94 -17.22 0.24
N TYR A 175 -5.95 -17.98 -0.18
CA TYR A 175 -6.95 -17.50 -1.16
C TYR A 175 -7.74 -16.27 -0.70
N TRP A 176 -7.91 -16.03 0.59
CA TRP A 176 -8.54 -14.79 1.07
C TRP A 176 -7.73 -13.54 0.72
N ILE A 177 -6.40 -13.64 0.73
CA ILE A 177 -5.50 -12.55 0.30
C ILE A 177 -5.63 -12.34 -1.20
N VAL A 178 -5.68 -13.43 -1.97
CA VAL A 178 -5.87 -13.37 -3.43
C VAL A 178 -7.19 -12.69 -3.77
N TRP A 179 -8.28 -13.09 -3.11
CA TRP A 179 -9.59 -12.47 -3.28
C TRP A 179 -9.56 -10.97 -2.92
N TYR A 180 -8.94 -10.64 -1.79
CA TYR A 180 -8.74 -9.25 -1.37
C TYR A 180 -7.95 -8.43 -2.42
N MET A 181 -6.89 -8.99 -3.00
CA MET A 181 -6.11 -8.33 -4.05
C MET A 181 -6.95 -8.08 -5.32
N ILE A 182 -7.70 -9.09 -5.76
CA ILE A 182 -8.59 -8.97 -6.94
C ILE A 182 -9.64 -7.88 -6.71
N CYS A 183 -10.18 -7.76 -5.50
CA CYS A 183 -11.15 -6.71 -5.15
C CYS A 183 -10.49 -5.32 -4.99
N SER A 184 -9.34 -5.24 -4.33
CA SER A 184 -8.71 -3.97 -3.96
C SER A 184 -8.13 -3.23 -5.15
N LEU A 185 -7.60 -3.93 -6.17
CA LEU A 185 -7.03 -3.31 -7.37
C LEU A 185 -8.03 -2.42 -8.13
N PRO A 186 -9.17 -2.94 -8.63
CA PRO A 186 -10.14 -2.13 -9.36
C PRO A 186 -10.76 -1.05 -8.49
N VAL A 187 -11.07 -1.37 -7.22
CA VAL A 187 -11.66 -0.38 -6.31
C VAL A 187 -10.69 0.78 -6.04
N SER A 188 -9.40 0.50 -5.85
CA SER A 188 -8.39 1.54 -5.68
C SER A 188 -8.31 2.44 -6.92
N GLN A 189 -8.42 1.89 -8.12
CA GLN A 189 -8.43 2.69 -9.36
C GLN A 189 -9.67 3.57 -9.47
N VAL A 190 -10.85 3.01 -9.20
CA VAL A 190 -12.12 3.75 -9.21
C VAL A 190 -12.06 4.91 -8.21
N ILE A 191 -11.59 4.67 -6.99
CA ILE A 191 -11.49 5.67 -5.93
C ILE A 191 -10.49 6.77 -6.31
N ARG A 192 -9.31 6.41 -6.84
CA ARG A 192 -8.32 7.39 -7.28
C ARG A 192 -8.87 8.28 -8.40
N LYS A 193 -9.59 7.70 -9.36
CA LYS A 193 -10.27 8.43 -10.42
C LYS A 193 -11.35 9.35 -9.86
N ALA A 194 -12.17 8.87 -8.94
CA ALA A 194 -13.27 9.64 -8.34
C ALA A 194 -12.78 10.80 -7.46
N LEU A 195 -11.66 10.61 -6.77
CA LEU A 195 -11.07 11.63 -5.89
C LEU A 195 -10.05 12.54 -6.61
N ASP A 196 -9.83 12.33 -7.91
CA ASP A 196 -8.81 13.03 -8.71
C ASP A 196 -7.41 12.99 -8.06
N ILE A 197 -7.00 11.79 -7.64
CA ILE A 197 -5.72 11.56 -6.94
C ILE A 197 -4.75 10.93 -7.91
N GLY A 198 -3.74 11.70 -8.33
CA GLY A 198 -2.67 11.19 -9.17
C GLY A 198 -3.10 10.82 -10.60
N GLY A 199 -4.21 11.38 -11.08
CA GLY A 199 -4.58 11.38 -12.49
C GLY A 199 -4.12 12.69 -13.13
N ALA A 200 -3.41 12.58 -14.24
CA ALA A 200 -3.27 13.67 -15.20
C ALA A 200 -4.62 14.03 -15.83
#